data_AF-A0A2S8INV1-F1
#
_entry.id   AF-A0A2S8INV1-F1
#
_cell.length_a   1.000
_cell.length_b   1.000
_cell.length_c   1.000
_cell.angle_alpha   90.00
_cell.angle_beta   90.00
_cell.angle_gamma   90.00
#
_symmetry.space_group_name_H-M   'P 1'
#
loop_
_entity.id
_entity.type
_entity.pdbx_description
1 polymer ?
#
loop_
_entity_poly.entity_id
_entity_poly.type
_entity_poly.pdbx_seq_one_letter_code
_entity_poly.pdbx_strand_id
1 'polypeptide(L)'
;MGLLPDVPLYGLADILNILALLHGLDHDTQAAEFRNQWLELFRRGDIRMSEDGFESSIQSIGNLDEELIARTREILKSRSELPGLSDVLMSIRRSGSWSERDTAVLRAATVDDYVAMLTTFTNDDLHDLLLQCLQWVPNPPEGTGESMERFVQACRIVAGRSSTNRYALRNLFGRYQVRQLLDDVPGENGVANGVETRP
;
A
#
# COMPACT_ATOMS: atom_id res chain seq x y z
N MET A 1 -1.31 30.87 -1.99
CA MET A 1 -0.71 30.04 -3.06
C MET A 1 -0.16 28.82 -2.37
N GLY A 2 -0.77 27.65 -2.59
CA GLY A 2 -0.29 26.40 -1.99
C GLY A 2 1.03 25.99 -2.62
N LEU A 3 2.04 25.72 -1.80
CA LEU A 3 3.28 25.14 -2.27
C LEU A 3 2.98 23.70 -2.75
N LEU A 4 3.08 23.52 -4.06
CA LEU A 4 3.31 22.29 -4.84
C LEU A 4 2.15 21.25 -4.93
N PRO A 5 1.43 21.20 -6.07
CA PRO A 5 0.53 20.10 -6.42
C PRO A 5 1.26 18.81 -6.86
N ASP A 6 2.57 18.87 -7.10
CA ASP A 6 3.36 17.78 -7.71
C ASP A 6 4.57 17.38 -6.85
N VAL A 7 4.38 17.24 -5.54
CA VAL A 7 5.42 16.77 -4.63
C VAL A 7 5.61 15.25 -4.85
N PRO A 8 6.73 14.78 -5.44
CA PRO A 8 7.01 13.34 -5.48
C PRO A 8 7.04 12.83 -4.04
N LEU A 9 6.56 11.60 -3.82
CA LEU A 9 6.56 10.92 -2.52
C LEU A 9 7.97 10.92 -1.91
N TYR A 10 8.32 11.98 -1.18
CA TYR A 10 9.65 12.19 -0.65
C TYR A 10 9.94 11.15 0.44
N GLY A 11 11.08 10.48 0.33
CA GLY A 11 11.56 9.59 1.39
C GLY A 11 11.94 10.39 2.64
N LEU A 12 12.12 9.71 3.78
CA LEU A 12 12.46 10.35 5.05
C LEU A 12 13.70 11.26 4.94
N ALA A 13 14.74 10.82 4.20
CA ALA A 13 15.95 11.61 4.01
C ALA A 13 15.69 12.92 3.25
N ASP A 14 14.84 12.86 2.21
CA ASP A 14 14.52 14.03 1.39
C ASP A 14 13.75 15.06 2.19
N ILE A 15 12.75 14.63 2.98
CA ILE A 15 12.01 15.57 3.83
C ILE A 15 12.91 16.19 4.90
N LEU A 16 13.76 15.40 5.57
CA LEU A 16 14.67 15.93 6.59
C LEU A 16 15.63 16.97 5.99
N ASN A 17 16.15 16.74 4.78
CA ASN A 17 16.98 17.71 4.08
C ASN A 17 16.23 18.99 3.73
N ILE A 18 14.99 18.88 3.23
CA ILE A 18 14.16 20.04 2.89
C ILE A 18 13.82 20.85 4.15
N LEU A 19 13.47 20.19 5.25
CA LEU A 19 13.18 20.85 6.52
C LEU A 19 14.42 21.57 7.06
N ALA A 20 15.59 20.93 7.02
CA ALA A 20 16.85 21.56 7.41
C ALA A 20 17.16 22.82 6.58
N LEU A 21 16.91 22.78 5.26
CA LEU A 21 17.06 23.94 4.39
C LEU A 21 16.06 25.06 4.73
N LEU A 22 14.79 24.73 4.99
CA LEU A 22 13.77 25.72 5.35
C LEU A 22 14.08 26.41 6.69
N HIS A 23 14.51 25.64 7.69
CA HIS A 23 14.98 26.20 8.96
C HIS A 23 16.23 27.06 8.78
N GLY A 24 17.20 26.62 7.97
CA GLY A 24 18.40 27.40 7.66
C GLY A 24 18.13 28.72 6.93
N LEU A 25 16.96 28.87 6.30
CA LEU A 25 16.49 30.07 5.61
C LEU A 25 15.49 30.89 6.42
N ASP A 26 15.25 30.56 7.69
CA ASP A 26 14.28 31.26 8.58
C ASP A 26 12.82 31.16 8.09
N HIS A 27 12.49 30.08 7.36
CA HIS A 27 11.16 29.79 6.80
C HIS A 27 10.39 28.77 7.66
N ASP A 28 10.34 28.99 8.98
CA ASP A 28 9.76 28.03 9.94
C ASP A 28 8.29 27.70 9.68
N THR A 29 7.49 28.69 9.25
CA THR A 29 6.08 28.47 8.93
C THR A 29 5.90 27.50 7.77
N GLN A 30 6.69 27.66 6.71
CA GLN A 30 6.67 26.76 5.55
C GLN A 30 7.20 25.37 5.90
N ALA A 31 8.20 25.28 6.79
CA ALA A 31 8.69 24.01 7.32
C ALA A 31 7.57 23.24 8.04
N ALA A 32 6.81 23.93 8.89
CA ALA A 32 5.68 23.34 9.59
C ALA A 32 4.56 22.87 8.64
N GLU A 33 4.22 23.66 7.63
CA GLU A 33 3.24 23.27 6.60
C GLU A 33 3.69 22.02 5.83
N PHE A 34 4.95 22.00 5.38
CA PHE A 34 5.52 20.89 4.62
C PHE A 34 5.57 19.59 5.46
N ARG A 35 6.01 19.68 6.72
CA ARG A 35 5.99 18.57 7.68
C ARG A 35 4.58 17.99 7.83
N ASN A 36 3.58 18.84 8.03
CA ASN A 36 2.20 18.40 8.22
C ASN A 36 1.61 17.72 6.98
N GLN A 37 1.92 18.21 5.79
CA GLN A 37 1.50 17.58 4.53
C GLN A 37 2.11 16.20 4.37
N TRP A 38 3.42 16.06 4.61
CA TRP A 38 4.08 14.77 4.52
C TRP A 38 3.57 13.78 5.56
N LEU A 39 3.34 14.22 6.81
CA LEU A 39 2.76 13.36 7.85
C LEU A 39 1.35 12.88 7.49
N GLU A 40 0.57 13.70 6.79
CA GLU A 40 -0.76 13.33 6.33
C GLU A 40 -0.69 12.29 5.20
N LEU A 41 0.19 12.47 4.22
CA LEU A 41 0.47 11.47 3.18
C LEU A 41 1.01 10.16 3.79
N PHE A 42 1.91 10.27 4.77
CA PHE A 42 2.42 9.13 5.50
C PHE A 42 1.31 8.42 6.24
N ARG A 43 0.42 9.14 6.94
CA ARG A 43 -0.74 8.58 7.65
C ARG A 43 -1.69 7.83 6.72
N ARG A 44 -1.99 8.40 5.54
CA ARG A 44 -2.85 7.80 4.51
C ARG A 44 -2.28 6.53 3.89
N GLY A 45 -0.97 6.33 4.00
CA GLY A 45 -0.27 5.17 3.45
C GLY A 45 0.35 5.43 2.08
N ASP A 46 0.31 6.68 1.60
CA ASP A 46 0.91 7.09 0.32
C ASP A 46 2.43 7.00 0.38
N ILE A 47 3.00 7.29 1.56
CA ILE A 47 4.42 7.12 1.86
C ILE A 47 4.60 5.86 2.70
N ARG A 48 5.52 4.99 2.26
CA ARG A 48 5.79 3.69 2.89
C ARG A 48 7.10 3.71 3.67
N MET A 49 7.03 3.27 4.91
CA MET A 49 8.18 3.14 5.79
C MET A 49 7.83 2.16 6.92
N SER A 50 8.74 1.24 7.23
CA SER A 50 8.62 0.36 8.39
C SER A 50 9.21 1.03 9.64
N GLU A 51 8.85 0.54 10.82
CA GLU A 51 9.42 1.01 12.09
C GLU A 51 10.94 0.78 12.12
N ASP A 52 11.40 -0.42 11.77
CA ASP A 52 12.84 -0.73 11.69
C ASP A 52 13.58 0.15 10.68
N GLY A 53 12.97 0.36 9.51
CA GLY A 53 13.55 1.19 8.46
C GLY A 53 13.64 2.66 8.88
N PHE A 54 12.61 3.14 9.60
CA PHE A 54 12.58 4.48 10.15
C PHE A 54 13.66 4.68 11.23
N GLU A 55 13.75 3.78 12.22
CA GLU A 55 14.75 3.88 13.29
C GLU A 55 16.18 3.79 12.75
N SER A 56 16.43 2.91 11.78
CA SER A 56 17.73 2.84 11.09
C SER A 56 18.06 4.14 10.35
N SER A 57 17.07 4.78 9.73
CA SER A 57 17.29 6.01 8.97
C SER A 57 17.60 7.19 9.88
N ILE A 58 16.89 7.31 11.01
CA ILE A 58 17.15 8.37 11.98
C ILE A 58 18.55 8.24 12.57
N GLN A 59 18.97 7.03 12.92
CA GLN A 59 20.32 6.79 13.46
C GLN A 59 21.42 7.19 12.46
N SER A 60 21.17 7.03 11.16
CA SER A 60 22.14 7.36 10.11
C SER A 60 22.15 8.85 9.73
N ILE A 61 21.00 9.52 9.74
CA ILE A 61 20.84 10.89 9.22
C ILE A 61 21.00 11.94 10.35
N GLY A 62 20.72 11.55 11.59
CA GLY A 62 20.67 12.45 12.76
C GLY A 62 19.29 13.07 12.97
N ASN A 63 19.00 13.51 14.20
CA ASN A 63 17.72 14.09 14.60
C ASN A 63 17.62 15.55 14.14
N LEU A 64 17.18 15.78 12.89
CA LEU A 64 17.07 17.14 12.32
C LEU A 64 15.71 17.82 12.61
N ASP A 65 14.65 17.06 12.90
CA ASP A 65 13.33 17.58 13.28
C ASP A 65 12.68 16.63 14.30
N GLU A 66 12.70 17.01 15.58
CA GLU A 66 12.17 16.20 16.67
C GLU A 66 10.65 15.99 16.57
N GLU A 67 9.91 16.97 16.03
CA GLU A 67 8.45 16.88 15.91
C GLU A 67 8.04 15.90 14.80
N LEU A 68 8.70 15.95 13.64
CA LEU A 68 8.51 14.98 12.57
C LEU A 68 8.80 13.57 13.09
N ILE A 69 9.90 13.41 13.81
CA ILE A 69 10.31 12.11 14.35
C ILE A 69 9.28 11.57 15.34
N ALA A 70 8.86 12.38 16.33
CA ALA A 70 7.88 11.99 17.34
C ALA A 70 6.55 11.58 16.69
N ARG A 71 6.02 12.40 15.78
CA ARG A 71 4.74 12.10 15.11
C ARG A 71 4.82 10.91 14.18
N THR A 72 5.97 10.69 13.52
CA THR A 72 6.17 9.50 12.68
C THR A 72 6.19 8.23 13.54
N ARG A 73 6.84 8.24 14.72
CA ARG A 73 6.78 7.13 15.69
C ARG A 73 5.36 6.85 16.14
N GLU A 74 4.59 7.88 16.46
CA GLU A 74 3.18 7.70 16.85
C GLU A 74 2.36 7.03 15.74
N ILE A 75 2.54 7.46 14.49
CA ILE A 75 1.86 6.85 13.34
C ILE A 75 2.29 5.39 13.19
N LEU A 76 3.60 5.09 13.24
CA LEU A 76 4.12 3.72 13.13
C LEU A 76 3.63 2.81 14.27
N LYS A 77 3.68 3.31 15.51
CA LYS A 77 3.18 2.59 16.68
C LYS A 77 1.69 2.29 16.55
N SER A 78 0.88 3.29 16.18
CA SER A 78 -0.56 3.08 16.00
C SER A 78 -0.87 2.03 14.93
N ARG A 79 -0.03 1.90 13.89
CA ARG A 79 -0.13 0.82 12.89
C ARG A 79 0.21 -0.55 13.43
N SER A 80 1.24 -0.66 14.27
CA SER A 80 1.60 -1.94 14.91
C SER A 80 0.50 -2.47 15.84
N GLU A 81 -0.33 -1.57 16.37
CA GLU A 81 -1.49 -1.89 17.21
C GLU A 81 -2.74 -2.25 16.37
N LEU A 82 -2.70 -2.09 15.04
CA LEU A 82 -3.80 -2.49 14.18
C LEU A 82 -3.85 -4.01 14.01
N PRO A 83 -5.06 -4.60 13.98
CA PRO A 83 -5.21 -6.02 13.66
C PRO A 83 -4.66 -6.33 12.26
N GLY A 84 -4.17 -7.57 12.09
CA GLY A 84 -3.65 -8.02 10.81
C GLY A 84 -4.72 -8.01 9.71
N LEU A 85 -4.28 -7.94 8.45
CA LEU A 85 -5.15 -7.90 7.29
C LEU A 85 -6.17 -9.06 7.27
N SER A 86 -5.74 -10.26 7.63
CA SER A 86 -6.59 -11.46 7.77
C SER A 86 -7.71 -11.27 8.79
N ASP A 87 -7.38 -10.68 9.95
CA ASP A 87 -8.32 -10.49 11.06
C ASP A 87 -9.35 -9.43 10.72
N VAL A 88 -8.93 -8.36 10.03
CA VAL A 88 -9.84 -7.31 9.53
C VAL A 88 -10.83 -7.88 8.52
N LEU A 89 -10.36 -8.63 7.52
CA LEU A 89 -11.26 -9.21 6.51
C LEU A 89 -12.27 -10.20 7.14
N MET A 90 -11.82 -11.02 8.08
CA MET A 90 -12.70 -11.92 8.83
C MET A 90 -13.66 -11.18 9.77
N SER A 91 -13.23 -10.07 10.36
CA SER A 91 -14.07 -9.20 11.19
C SER A 91 -15.20 -8.57 10.37
N ILE A 92 -14.87 -7.94 9.24
CA ILE A 92 -15.85 -7.34 8.31
C ILE A 92 -16.87 -8.39 7.85
N ARG A 93 -16.41 -9.62 7.58
CA ARG A 93 -17.29 -10.74 7.22
C ARG A 93 -18.32 -11.05 8.29
N ARG A 94 -17.89 -11.11 9.55
CA ARG A 94 -18.74 -11.49 10.69
C ARG A 94 -19.69 -10.37 11.09
N SER A 95 -19.21 -9.12 11.05
CA SER A 95 -20.00 -7.95 11.45
C SER A 95 -20.94 -7.46 10.36
N GLY A 96 -20.60 -7.70 9.08
CA GLY A 96 -21.28 -7.12 7.93
C GLY A 96 -21.11 -5.59 7.83
N SER A 97 -20.23 -5.01 8.65
CA SER A 97 -20.02 -3.57 8.76
C SER A 97 -18.54 -3.22 8.75
N TRP A 98 -18.26 -2.00 8.31
CA TRP A 98 -16.92 -1.46 8.15
C TRP A 98 -16.68 -0.41 9.21
N SER A 99 -15.62 -0.56 9.99
CA SER A 99 -15.13 0.52 10.83
C SER A 99 -14.10 1.36 10.07
N GLU A 100 -13.88 2.60 10.52
CA GLU A 100 -12.79 3.44 10.00
C GLU A 100 -11.42 2.78 10.19
N ARG A 101 -11.28 1.99 11.26
CA ARG A 101 -10.08 1.19 11.55
C ARG A 101 -9.85 0.11 10.49
N ASP A 102 -10.91 -0.58 10.06
CA ASP A 102 -10.82 -1.61 9.02
C ASP A 102 -10.39 -1.01 7.68
N THR A 103 -10.97 0.14 7.33
CA THR A 103 -10.61 0.92 6.14
C THR A 103 -9.15 1.36 6.17
N ALA A 104 -8.64 1.81 7.33
CA ALA A 104 -7.24 2.22 7.49
C ALA A 104 -6.28 1.04 7.26
N VAL A 105 -6.58 -0.14 7.80
CA VAL A 105 -5.78 -1.36 7.58
C VAL A 105 -5.75 -1.74 6.10
N LEU A 106 -6.91 -1.72 5.44
CA LEU A 106 -6.99 -2.06 4.02
C LEU A 106 -6.24 -1.05 3.14
N ARG A 107 -6.30 0.24 3.43
CA ARG A 107 -5.52 1.27 2.72
C ARG A 107 -4.02 1.06 2.88
N ALA A 108 -3.58 0.69 4.09
CA ALA A 108 -2.18 0.44 4.39
C ALA A 108 -1.66 -0.90 3.83
N ALA A 109 -2.55 -1.86 3.56
CA ALA A 109 -2.17 -3.18 3.08
C ALA A 109 -1.46 -3.14 1.72
N THR A 110 -0.32 -3.83 1.66
CA THR A 110 0.50 -3.97 0.47
C THR A 110 0.13 -5.23 -0.32
N VAL A 111 0.61 -5.30 -1.57
CA VAL A 111 0.49 -6.50 -2.39
C VAL A 111 1.13 -7.69 -1.68
N ASP A 112 2.29 -7.51 -1.02
CA ASP A 112 2.97 -8.58 -0.30
C ASP A 112 2.20 -9.05 0.93
N ASP A 113 1.52 -8.14 1.64
CA ASP A 113 0.63 -8.51 2.74
C ASP A 113 -0.52 -9.40 2.24
N TYR A 114 -1.12 -9.04 1.10
CA TYR A 114 -2.13 -9.86 0.45
C TYR A 114 -1.57 -11.19 -0.05
N VAL A 115 -0.37 -11.22 -0.63
CA VAL A 115 0.27 -12.46 -1.08
C VAL A 115 0.54 -13.38 0.11
N ALA A 116 1.15 -12.84 1.18
CA ALA A 116 1.43 -13.58 2.41
C ALA A 116 0.14 -14.17 2.98
N MET A 117 -0.91 -13.35 3.09
CA MET A 117 -2.25 -13.78 3.50
C MET A 117 -2.76 -14.94 2.63
N LEU A 118 -2.81 -14.76 1.30
CA LEU A 118 -3.29 -15.77 0.35
C LEU A 118 -2.51 -17.09 0.41
N THR A 119 -1.24 -17.06 0.82
CA THR A 119 -0.40 -18.26 0.97
C THR A 119 -0.45 -18.91 2.35
N THR A 120 -1.01 -18.22 3.36
CA THR A 120 -1.00 -18.70 4.75
C THR A 120 -2.34 -19.35 5.14
N PHE A 121 -3.45 -18.95 4.51
CA PHE A 121 -4.77 -19.52 4.81
C PHE A 121 -4.94 -20.97 4.33
N THR A 122 -5.72 -21.74 5.09
CA THR A 122 -6.22 -23.07 4.72
C THR A 122 -7.40 -22.95 3.74
N ASN A 123 -7.64 -24.00 2.93
CA ASN A 123 -8.53 -23.95 1.75
C ASN A 123 -9.94 -23.41 1.99
N ASP A 124 -10.59 -23.74 3.11
CA ASP A 124 -12.00 -23.38 3.33
C ASP A 124 -12.17 -21.90 3.72
N ASP A 125 -11.35 -21.39 4.64
CA ASP A 125 -11.35 -19.97 5.03
C ASP A 125 -10.85 -19.07 3.90
N LEU A 126 -9.87 -19.55 3.13
CA LEU A 126 -9.37 -18.83 1.95
C LEU A 126 -10.45 -18.64 0.89
N HIS A 127 -11.28 -19.66 0.65
CA HIS A 127 -12.34 -19.58 -0.35
C HIS A 127 -13.34 -18.47 -0.01
N ASP A 128 -13.85 -18.46 1.21
CA ASP A 128 -14.84 -17.49 1.63
C ASP A 128 -14.30 -16.06 1.65
N LEU A 129 -13.05 -15.88 2.10
CA LEU A 129 -12.39 -14.58 2.10
C LEU A 129 -12.17 -14.07 0.67
N LEU A 130 -11.71 -14.94 -0.24
CA LEU A 130 -11.57 -14.60 -1.65
C LEU A 130 -12.92 -14.22 -2.29
N LEU A 131 -14.00 -14.96 -1.99
CA LEU A 131 -15.34 -14.65 -2.48
C LEU A 131 -15.79 -13.25 -2.04
N GLN A 132 -15.54 -12.90 -0.78
CA GLN A 132 -15.90 -11.61 -0.23
C GLN A 132 -15.10 -10.46 -0.86
N CYS A 133 -13.77 -10.59 -0.96
CA CYS A 133 -12.96 -9.56 -1.61
C CYS A 133 -13.37 -9.34 -3.07
N LEU A 134 -13.69 -10.41 -3.81
CA LEU A 134 -14.16 -10.32 -5.19
C LEU A 134 -15.50 -9.58 -5.35
N GLN A 135 -16.37 -9.60 -4.34
CA GLN A 135 -17.61 -8.82 -4.35
C GLN A 135 -17.34 -7.31 -4.27
N TRP A 136 -16.25 -6.91 -3.63
CA TRP A 136 -15.87 -5.50 -3.46
C TRP A 136 -15.07 -4.94 -4.63
N VAL A 137 -14.37 -5.78 -5.39
CA VAL A 137 -13.61 -5.33 -6.57
C VAL A 137 -14.40 -4.42 -7.53
N PRO A 138 -15.63 -4.76 -7.97
CA PRO A 138 -16.36 -3.90 -8.90
C PRO A 138 -16.91 -2.62 -8.25
N ASN A 139 -17.15 -2.62 -6.95
CA ASN A 139 -17.71 -1.50 -6.19
C ASN A 139 -17.01 -1.41 -4.83
N PRO A 140 -15.77 -0.89 -4.78
CA PRO A 140 -15.01 -0.86 -3.55
C PRO A 140 -15.65 0.13 -2.57
N PRO A 141 -15.66 -0.18 -1.26
CA PRO A 141 -15.98 0.79 -0.23
C PRO A 141 -15.14 2.05 -0.34
N GLU A 142 -15.66 3.17 0.14
CA GLU A 142 -15.07 4.48 -0.06
C GLU A 142 -13.60 4.56 0.43
N GLY A 143 -12.71 4.95 -0.48
CA GLY A 143 -11.27 5.03 -0.25
C GLY A 143 -10.58 3.68 -0.07
N THR A 144 -11.17 2.57 -0.48
CA THR A 144 -10.50 1.25 -0.53
C THR A 144 -10.20 0.76 -1.95
N GLY A 145 -10.45 1.58 -2.98
CA GLY A 145 -10.26 1.22 -4.38
C GLY A 145 -8.85 0.69 -4.68
N GLU A 146 -7.82 1.45 -4.31
CA GLU A 146 -6.42 1.03 -4.50
C GLU A 146 -6.06 -0.25 -3.73
N SER A 147 -6.68 -0.46 -2.57
CA SER A 147 -6.49 -1.68 -1.79
C SER A 147 -7.03 -2.90 -2.54
N MET A 148 -8.20 -2.77 -3.18
CA MET A 148 -8.77 -3.83 -4.02
C MET A 148 -7.94 -4.10 -5.27
N GLU A 149 -7.33 -3.07 -5.86
CA GLU A 149 -6.39 -3.25 -6.98
C GLU A 149 -5.13 -4.04 -6.55
N ARG A 150 -4.57 -3.72 -5.38
CA ARG A 150 -3.42 -4.46 -4.80
C ARG A 150 -3.79 -5.91 -4.49
N PHE A 151 -5.01 -6.16 -4.00
CA PHE A 151 -5.53 -7.51 -3.82
C PHE A 151 -5.60 -8.29 -5.14
N VAL A 152 -6.11 -7.67 -6.22
CA VAL A 152 -6.14 -8.30 -7.55
C VAL A 152 -4.73 -8.59 -8.05
N GLN A 153 -3.79 -7.67 -7.86
CA GLN A 153 -2.38 -7.88 -8.21
C GLN A 153 -1.76 -9.05 -7.42
N ALA A 154 -2.03 -9.16 -6.12
CA ALA A 154 -1.60 -10.29 -5.30
C ALA A 154 -2.18 -11.61 -5.81
N CYS A 155 -3.45 -11.63 -6.22
CA CYS A 155 -4.07 -12.80 -6.85
C CYS A 155 -3.35 -13.21 -8.14
N ARG A 156 -2.93 -12.26 -8.99
CA ARG A 156 -2.15 -12.54 -10.20
C ARG A 156 -0.80 -13.18 -9.86
N ILE A 157 -0.09 -12.64 -8.87
CA ILE A 157 1.18 -13.19 -8.40
C ILE A 157 1.01 -14.64 -7.93
N VAL A 158 0.01 -14.91 -7.09
CA VAL A 158 -0.27 -16.26 -6.56
C VAL A 158 -0.70 -17.22 -7.67
N ALA A 159 -1.51 -16.75 -8.64
CA ALA A 159 -1.87 -17.51 -9.83
C ALA A 159 -0.64 -17.85 -10.70
N GLY A 160 0.33 -16.93 -10.81
CA GLY A 160 1.57 -17.15 -11.55
C GLY A 160 2.48 -18.23 -10.95
N ARG A 161 2.36 -18.54 -9.65
CA ARG A 161 3.22 -19.49 -8.94
C ARG A 161 2.94 -20.96 -9.25
N SER A 162 1.72 -21.32 -9.64
CA SER A 162 1.39 -22.70 -10.04
C SER A 162 0.16 -22.79 -10.95
N SER A 163 0.15 -23.79 -11.83
CA SER A 163 -1.01 -24.07 -12.70
C SER A 163 -2.28 -24.39 -11.91
N THR A 164 -2.14 -25.05 -10.75
CA THR A 164 -3.23 -25.35 -9.82
C THR A 164 -3.85 -24.07 -9.24
N ASN A 165 -3.02 -23.13 -8.76
CA ASN A 165 -3.50 -21.85 -8.22
C ASN A 165 -4.17 -21.02 -9.31
N ARG A 166 -3.58 -20.98 -10.51
CA ARG A 166 -4.18 -20.31 -11.68
C ARG A 166 -5.55 -20.88 -12.01
N TYR A 167 -5.70 -22.20 -12.02
CA TYR A 167 -6.98 -22.84 -12.29
C TYR A 167 -8.03 -22.51 -11.22
N ALA A 168 -7.66 -22.59 -9.94
CA ALA A 168 -8.55 -22.26 -8.83
C ALA A 168 -9.04 -20.81 -8.87
N LEU A 169 -8.12 -19.85 -9.02
CA LEU A 169 -8.45 -18.42 -9.07
C LEU A 169 -9.24 -18.06 -10.34
N ARG A 170 -8.90 -18.62 -11.51
CA ARG A 170 -9.63 -18.37 -12.76
C ARG A 170 -11.07 -18.88 -12.72
N ASN A 171 -11.33 -19.97 -12.02
CA ASN A 171 -12.68 -20.46 -11.79
C ASN A 171 -13.45 -19.53 -10.85
N LEU A 172 -12.82 -19.08 -9.78
CA LEU A 172 -13.41 -18.16 -8.82
C LEU A 172 -13.77 -16.80 -9.46
N PHE A 173 -12.82 -16.14 -10.13
CA PHE A 173 -13.02 -14.86 -10.82
C PHE A 173 -14.07 -14.97 -11.94
N GLY A 174 -14.18 -16.14 -12.56
CA GLY A 174 -15.19 -16.42 -13.58
C GLY A 174 -16.62 -16.38 -13.06
N ARG A 175 -16.85 -16.80 -11.81
CA ARG A 175 -18.18 -16.75 -11.17
C ARG A 175 -18.65 -15.31 -10.93
N TYR A 176 -17.72 -14.36 -10.85
CA TYR A 176 -17.99 -12.94 -10.57
C TYR A 176 -17.80 -12.04 -11.80
N GLN A 177 -17.68 -12.62 -13.00
CA GLN A 177 -17.52 -11.87 -14.26
C GLN A 177 -16.31 -10.91 -14.29
N VAL A 178 -15.33 -11.15 -13.42
CA VAL A 178 -14.08 -10.39 -13.34
C VAL A 178 -12.89 -11.20 -13.84
N ARG A 179 -13.15 -12.20 -14.69
CA ARG A 179 -12.13 -13.11 -15.23
C ARG A 179 -10.98 -12.37 -15.91
N GLN A 180 -11.30 -11.27 -16.62
CA GLN A 180 -10.31 -10.42 -17.28
C GLN A 180 -9.31 -9.78 -16.30
N LEU A 181 -9.63 -9.70 -15.00
CA LEU A 181 -8.72 -9.14 -14.01
C LEU A 181 -7.54 -10.07 -13.70
N LEU A 182 -7.58 -11.35 -14.09
CA LEU A 182 -6.42 -12.25 -13.99
C LEU A 182 -5.54 -12.26 -15.24
N ASP A 183 -5.99 -11.63 -16.32
CA ASP A 183 -5.17 -11.48 -17.52
C ASP A 183 -4.10 -10.41 -17.25
N ASP A 184 -2.87 -10.67 -17.71
CA ASP A 184 -1.77 -9.73 -17.55
C ASP A 184 -2.12 -8.42 -18.28
N VAL A 185 -1.91 -7.28 -17.62
CA VAL A 185 -1.96 -5.98 -18.31
C VAL A 185 -0.77 -5.97 -19.27
N PRO A 186 -0.96 -5.85 -20.59
CA PRO A 186 0.16 -5.74 -21.51
C PRO A 186 0.79 -4.37 -21.28
N GLY A 187 1.93 -4.29 -20.58
CA GLY A 187 2.50 -2.98 -20.28
C GLY A 187 3.83 -2.87 -19.54
N GLU A 188 4.43 -3.92 -18.98
CA GLU A 188 5.76 -3.80 -18.35
C GLU A 188 6.58 -5.09 -18.57
N ASN A 189 7.04 -5.28 -19.81
CA ASN A 189 8.30 -5.98 -20.14
C ASN A 189 8.45 -6.03 -21.65
N GLY A 190 9.22 -5.08 -22.20
CA GLY A 190 9.43 -4.99 -23.63
C GLY A 190 10.37 -3.87 -24.05
N VAL A 191 11.53 -3.72 -23.40
CA VAL A 191 12.65 -3.03 -24.04
C VAL A 191 13.19 -3.98 -25.12
N ALA A 192 12.54 -3.97 -26.28
CA ALA A 192 13.04 -4.61 -27.47
C ALA A 192 14.19 -3.75 -28.02
N ASN A 193 15.41 -4.09 -27.62
CA ASN A 193 16.62 -3.72 -28.35
C ASN A 193 16.59 -4.41 -29.73
N GLY A 194 15.96 -3.76 -30.71
CA GLY A 194 16.08 -4.10 -32.11
C GLY A 194 17.19 -3.28 -32.76
N VAL A 195 18.41 -3.81 -32.74
CA VAL A 195 19.56 -3.24 -33.47
C VAL A 195 19.26 -3.27 -34.96
N GLU A 196 19.30 -2.08 -35.55
CA GLU A 196 19.25 -1.81 -36.97
C GLU A 196 20.45 -2.48 -37.66
N THR A 197 20.18 -3.42 -38.58
CA THR A 197 21.16 -3.79 -39.61
C THR A 197 20.43 -3.88 -40.95
N ARG A 198 20.63 -2.85 -41.78
CA ARG A 198 20.28 -2.85 -43.20
C ARG A 198 21.48 -3.34 -44.01
N PRO A 199 21.27 -4.16 -45.06
CA PRO A 199 22.06 -4.07 -46.28
C PRO A 199 21.55 -2.94 -47.20
#